data_AF-A0A972QSM0-F1
#
_entry.id   AF-A0A972QSM0-F1
#
_cell.length_a   1.000
_cell.length_b   1.000
_cell.length_c   1.000
_cell.angle_alpha   90.00
_cell.angle_beta   90.00
_cell.angle_gamma   90.00
#
_symmetry.space_group_name_H-M   'P 1'
#
loop_
_entity.id
_entity.type
_entity.pdbx_description
1 polymer ?
#
loop_
_entity_poly.entity_id
_entity_poly.type
_entity_poly.pdbx_seq_one_letter_code
_entity_poly.pdbx_strand_id
1 'polypeptide(L)'
;MVNSIMAEKEKTGHRQRLRERFLAGGPEECSDEMLLELLLTFAIGRKDVRPIAQELVQIFGNLDHVLSASPDELYKVKGLGQSSIALLKVVDFIKSGTISAETGLSLTKGEDTNQLQLFEDSPNGPKPKSSFPSSRIKKPDKKKTPSLRVEQPEKKSGPSTPQILVDTPLKPQRPSRDSKKTPAAKKSNRRKFQISRSHLFEFNHFSRILSFLFKNRGTKRISRDLLIENSGLPDGQVASLISIGVAMDLIQTRSQTLTPIGLIIAEHDIFLEGHGTLEWCHYKGAGSYHNFLWFEVFNHILAEEAAMTQERWQEYFKKKLKGQYSDKTVNDHVPKEIRFIVDAYTKRNFNKLEILHMSTDDQLYRRRYTRFNPLVLTAMIYDFFVSNEAQLFQVGEMAVTPGSPAMVFGLDVALFRQQVEGLHDRGWLRYETTHNLDQIRLKPGFSAIEFLSAHFENREPHEDSNELSGGIFV
;
A
#
# COMPACT_ATOMS: atom_id res chain seq x y z
N MET A 1 8.89 38.15 -22.58
CA MET A 1 8.56 36.70 -22.46
C MET A 1 9.77 35.78 -22.25
N VAL A 2 11.02 36.26 -22.33
CA VAL A 2 12.22 35.41 -22.15
C VAL A 2 12.63 35.28 -20.66
N ASN A 3 12.31 36.27 -19.81
CA ASN A 3 12.69 36.25 -18.40
C ASN A 3 11.87 35.30 -17.50
N SER A 4 10.70 34.83 -17.94
CA SER A 4 9.86 33.92 -17.14
C SER A 4 10.30 32.46 -17.24
N ILE A 5 10.90 32.07 -18.38
CA ILE A 5 11.35 30.69 -18.65
C ILE A 5 12.69 30.40 -17.96
N MET A 6 13.53 31.41 -17.76
CA MET A 6 14.79 31.30 -17.01
C MET A 6 14.55 31.13 -15.49
N ALA A 7 13.55 31.83 -14.93
CA ALA A 7 13.22 31.76 -13.50
C ALA A 7 12.58 30.41 -13.07
N GLU A 8 11.88 29.72 -13.97
CA GLU A 8 11.32 28.38 -13.67
C GLU A 8 12.38 27.28 -13.67
N LYS A 9 13.44 27.43 -14.48
CA LYS A 9 14.54 26.46 -14.58
C LYS A 9 15.46 26.46 -13.34
N GLU A 10 15.50 27.57 -12.61
CA GLU A 10 16.29 27.68 -11.37
C GLU A 10 15.63 27.02 -10.15
N LYS A 11 14.31 26.86 -10.12
CA LYS A 11 13.59 26.30 -8.96
C LYS A 11 13.82 24.79 -8.78
N THR A 12 13.99 24.06 -9.88
CA THR A 12 14.34 22.63 -9.85
C THR A 12 15.77 22.44 -9.32
N GLY A 13 15.89 21.77 -8.18
CA GLY A 13 17.17 21.48 -7.54
C GLY A 13 17.70 22.56 -6.60
N HIS A 14 17.01 23.69 -6.39
CA HIS A 14 17.46 24.74 -5.46
C HIS A 14 17.68 24.22 -4.04
N ARG A 15 16.71 23.47 -3.51
CA ARG A 15 16.79 22.85 -2.17
C ARG A 15 17.94 21.84 -2.05
N GLN A 16 18.23 21.12 -3.14
CA GLN A 16 19.35 20.18 -3.19
C GLN A 16 20.69 20.93 -3.17
N ARG A 17 20.85 21.94 -4.03
CA ARG A 17 22.05 22.80 -4.07
C ARG A 17 22.29 23.53 -2.75
N LEU A 18 21.24 23.97 -2.07
CA LEU A 18 21.32 24.63 -0.76
C LEU A 18 21.88 23.69 0.33
N ARG A 19 21.43 22.42 0.33
CA ARG A 19 21.98 21.38 1.23
C ARG A 19 23.41 21.01 0.87
N GLU A 20 23.69 20.78 -0.41
CA GLU A 20 25.04 20.46 -0.88
C GLU A 20 26.02 21.58 -0.51
N ARG A 21 25.63 22.84 -0.67
CA ARG A 21 26.44 24.00 -0.28
C ARG A 21 26.69 24.05 1.22
N PHE A 22 25.66 23.84 2.06
CA PHE A 22 25.83 23.78 3.51
C PHE A 22 26.74 22.62 3.96
N LEU A 23 26.70 21.48 3.26
CA LEU A 23 27.54 20.32 3.55
C LEU A 23 28.97 20.44 3.00
N ALA A 24 29.20 21.32 2.01
CA ALA A 24 30.47 21.43 1.29
C ALA A 24 31.46 22.46 1.87
N GLY A 25 31.04 23.42 2.71
CA GLY A 25 31.92 24.51 3.18
C GLY A 25 31.47 25.14 4.51
N GLY A 26 32.44 25.44 5.38
CA GLY A 26 32.30 25.73 6.82
C GLY A 26 31.68 27.09 7.20
N PRO A 27 31.66 27.43 8.52
CA PRO A 27 30.82 28.49 9.11
C PRO A 27 31.00 29.90 8.54
N GLU A 28 32.06 30.18 7.76
CA GLU A 28 32.30 31.48 7.12
C GLU A 28 31.63 31.64 5.74
N GLU A 29 31.07 30.58 5.15
CA GLU A 29 30.44 30.62 3.82
C GLU A 29 28.90 30.63 3.83
N CYS A 30 28.29 30.53 5.02
CA CYS A 30 26.84 30.48 5.21
C CYS A 30 26.34 31.79 5.82
N SER A 31 25.60 32.60 5.05
CA SER A 31 24.94 33.79 5.60
C SER A 31 23.73 33.40 6.46
N ASP A 32 23.32 34.29 7.36
CA ASP A 32 22.13 34.11 8.20
C ASP A 32 20.87 33.85 7.36
N GLU A 33 20.72 34.56 6.24
CA GLU A 33 19.61 34.34 5.30
C GLU A 33 19.68 32.95 4.69
N MET A 34 20.87 32.46 4.29
CA MET A 34 21.02 31.13 3.71
C MET A 34 20.70 30.03 4.73
N LEU A 35 21.14 30.19 5.98
CA LEU A 35 20.87 29.26 7.07
C LEU A 35 19.37 29.23 7.39
N LEU A 36 18.72 30.39 7.46
CA LEU A 36 17.27 30.49 7.63
C LEU A 36 16.52 29.91 6.43
N GLU A 37 16.96 30.20 5.22
CA GLU A 37 16.38 29.65 3.99
C GLU A 37 16.42 28.12 4.05
N LEU A 38 17.57 27.54 4.42
CA LEU A 38 17.75 26.10 4.55
C LEU A 38 16.88 25.51 5.65
N LEU A 39 16.87 26.09 6.85
CA LEU A 39 16.02 25.65 7.96
C LEU A 39 14.55 25.64 7.55
N LEU A 40 14.07 26.72 6.94
CA LEU A 40 12.68 26.83 6.49
C LEU A 40 12.34 25.83 5.38
N THR A 41 13.31 25.32 4.61
CA THR A 41 13.03 24.25 3.64
C THR A 41 12.54 22.96 4.30
N PHE A 42 12.87 22.71 5.58
CA PHE A 42 12.43 21.51 6.29
C PHE A 42 11.02 21.64 6.85
N ALA A 43 10.59 22.87 7.19
CA ALA A 43 9.25 23.12 7.73
C ALA A 43 8.22 23.52 6.65
N ILE A 44 8.64 24.13 5.54
CA ILE A 44 7.75 24.65 4.50
C ILE A 44 7.98 23.89 3.18
N GLY A 45 7.04 23.00 2.84
CA GLY A 45 7.03 22.25 1.59
C GLY A 45 6.54 23.08 0.39
N ARG A 46 7.19 22.91 -0.77
CA ARG A 46 6.71 23.33 -2.11
C ARG A 46 6.46 24.84 -2.33
N LYS A 47 6.93 25.71 -1.43
CA LYS A 47 6.98 27.18 -1.61
C LYS A 47 8.42 27.68 -1.69
N ASP A 48 8.60 28.86 -2.28
CA ASP A 48 9.87 29.58 -2.21
C ASP A 48 10.02 30.19 -0.81
N VAL A 49 11.04 29.75 -0.08
CA VAL A 49 11.29 30.16 1.32
C VAL A 49 12.33 31.27 1.42
N ARG A 50 12.99 31.63 0.30
CA ARG A 50 13.98 32.70 0.26
C ARG A 50 13.39 34.06 0.67
N PRO A 51 12.20 34.47 0.19
CA PRO A 51 11.61 35.74 0.61
C PRO A 51 11.31 35.78 2.11
N ILE A 52 10.89 34.64 2.68
CA ILE A 52 10.58 34.54 4.12
C ILE A 52 11.86 34.65 4.95
N ALA A 53 12.93 34.00 4.53
CA ALA A 53 14.24 34.10 5.19
C ALA A 53 14.78 35.54 5.15
N GLN A 54 14.66 36.22 4.01
CA GLN A 54 15.05 37.63 3.87
C GLN A 54 14.21 38.56 4.76
N GLU A 55 12.89 38.36 4.79
CA GLU A 55 11.97 39.13 5.64
C GLU A 55 12.29 38.94 7.13
N LEU A 56 12.62 37.71 7.55
CA LEU A 56 13.03 37.42 8.92
C LEU A 56 14.32 38.17 9.32
N VAL A 57 15.36 38.12 8.48
CA VAL A 57 16.59 38.86 8.77
C VAL A 57 16.35 40.36 8.73
N GLN A 58 15.49 40.85 7.85
CA GLN A 58 15.14 42.27 7.79
C GLN A 58 14.43 42.77 9.05
N ILE A 59 13.53 41.97 9.62
CA ILE A 59 12.75 42.34 10.82
C ILE A 59 13.56 42.19 12.10
N PHE A 60 14.28 41.07 12.25
CA PHE A 60 14.95 40.71 13.51
C PHE A 60 16.46 40.98 13.50
N GLY A 61 17.04 41.24 12.33
CA GLY A 61 18.41 41.69 12.14
C GLY A 61 19.40 40.58 11.79
N ASN A 62 19.40 39.48 12.53
CA ASN A 62 20.32 38.36 12.33
C ASN A 62 19.68 37.03 12.77
N LEU A 63 20.33 35.91 12.45
CA LEU A 63 19.84 34.56 12.78
C LEU A 63 19.60 34.40 14.28
N ASP A 64 20.49 34.95 15.11
CA ASP A 64 20.42 34.85 16.57
C ASP A 64 19.15 35.49 17.13
N HIS A 65 18.81 36.69 16.69
CA HIS A 65 17.59 37.38 17.09
C HIS A 65 16.33 36.70 16.55
N VAL A 66 16.39 36.13 15.34
CA VAL A 66 15.26 35.32 14.81
C VAL A 66 14.99 34.11 15.69
N LEU A 67 16.05 33.40 16.11
CA LEU A 67 15.92 32.22 16.97
C LEU A 67 15.36 32.59 18.35
N SER A 68 15.80 33.71 18.94
CA SER A 68 15.37 34.14 20.28
C SER A 68 14.04 34.91 20.31
N ALA A 69 13.52 35.40 19.17
CA ALA A 69 12.24 36.12 19.07
C ALA A 69 11.05 35.31 19.61
N SER A 70 10.06 35.93 20.25
CA SER A 70 8.94 35.19 20.81
C SER A 70 8.09 34.49 19.72
N PRO A 71 7.43 33.35 20.02
CA PRO A 71 6.54 32.69 19.05
C PRO A 71 5.48 33.63 18.46
N ASP A 72 4.94 34.55 19.26
CA ASP A 72 3.92 35.52 18.84
C ASP A 72 4.48 36.58 17.86
N GLU A 73 5.75 36.96 18.00
CA GLU A 73 6.42 37.87 17.05
C GLU A 73 6.73 37.17 15.73
N LEU A 74 7.21 35.93 15.78
CA LEU A 74 7.47 35.12 14.58
C LEU A 74 6.17 34.84 13.82
N TYR A 75 5.05 34.64 14.53
CA TYR A 75 3.74 34.39 13.92
C TYR A 75 3.22 35.58 13.08
N LYS A 76 3.72 36.80 13.34
CA LYS A 76 3.35 38.00 12.55
C LYS A 76 3.97 38.00 11.15
N VAL A 77 5.02 37.21 10.91
CA VAL A 77 5.68 37.12 9.60
C VAL A 77 4.88 36.22 8.67
N LYS A 78 4.46 36.78 7.54
CA LYS A 78 3.57 36.10 6.60
C LYS A 78 4.26 34.89 5.98
N GLY A 79 3.69 33.71 6.17
CA GLY A 79 4.22 32.46 5.61
C GLY A 79 4.94 31.57 6.63
N LEU A 80 5.12 32.04 7.87
CA LEU A 80 5.50 31.18 8.99
C LEU A 80 4.26 30.51 9.61
N GLY A 81 4.24 29.19 9.54
CA GLY A 81 3.26 28.37 10.26
C GLY A 81 3.83 27.87 11.59
N GLN A 82 2.97 27.23 12.40
CA GLN A 82 3.36 26.65 13.69
C GLN A 82 4.58 25.71 13.55
N SER A 83 4.65 24.89 12.50
CA SER A 83 5.79 24.00 12.26
C SER A 83 7.12 24.71 12.03
N SER A 84 7.09 25.86 11.35
CA SER A 84 8.29 26.69 11.12
C SER A 84 8.77 27.34 12.41
N ILE A 85 7.84 27.86 13.20
CA ILE A 85 8.13 28.49 14.49
C ILE A 85 8.67 27.46 15.47
N ALA A 86 8.06 26.27 15.54
CA ALA A 86 8.53 25.16 16.35
C ALA A 86 9.96 24.74 15.97
N LEU A 87 10.26 24.64 14.67
CA LEU A 87 11.61 24.33 14.20
C LEU A 87 12.64 25.39 14.65
N LEU A 88 12.34 26.67 14.48
CA LEU A 88 13.21 27.76 14.92
C LEU A 88 13.44 27.70 16.44
N LYS A 89 12.39 27.42 17.22
CA LYS A 89 12.48 27.31 18.68
C LYS A 89 13.27 26.10 19.16
N VAL A 90 13.19 24.98 18.45
CA VAL A 90 14.04 23.81 18.72
C VAL A 90 15.50 24.14 18.48
N VAL A 91 15.82 24.85 17.40
CA VAL A 91 17.20 25.26 17.11
C VAL A 91 17.72 26.25 18.17
N ASP A 92 16.89 27.21 18.58
CA ASP A 92 17.20 28.14 19.68
C ASP A 92 17.48 27.39 20.99
N PHE A 93 16.63 26.43 21.34
CA PHE A 93 16.78 25.59 22.54
C PHE A 93 18.06 24.74 22.52
N ILE A 94 18.41 24.17 21.36
CA ILE A 94 19.66 23.41 21.19
C ILE A 94 20.86 24.35 21.33
N LYS A 95 20.78 25.54 20.73
CA LYS A 95 21.84 26.55 20.76
C LYS A 95 22.07 27.12 22.17
N SER A 96 21.00 27.36 22.93
CA SER A 96 21.07 27.97 24.26
C SER A 96 21.69 27.06 25.33
N GLY A 97 22.03 25.80 24.99
CA GLY A 97 22.72 24.89 25.90
C GLY A 97 21.91 24.52 27.15
N THR A 98 20.59 24.74 27.14
CA THR A 98 19.69 24.49 28.28
C THR A 98 19.37 23.00 28.46
N ILE A 99 20.05 22.14 27.70
CA ILE A 99 20.19 20.73 28.04
C ILE A 99 21.20 20.68 29.19
N SER A 100 20.72 20.92 30.41
CA SER A 100 21.48 20.58 31.61
C SER A 100 21.93 19.13 31.46
N ALA A 101 23.24 18.93 31.50
CA ALA A 101 23.84 17.62 31.62
C ALA A 101 23.46 17.02 32.97
N GLU A 102 22.27 16.40 33.05
CA GLU A 102 22.00 15.41 34.07
C GLU A 102 22.63 14.08 33.66
N THR A 103 23.97 14.08 33.66
CA THR A 103 24.78 12.88 33.86
C THR A 103 25.44 13.05 35.22
N GLY A 104 24.69 12.72 36.28
CA GLY A 104 25.14 12.93 37.65
C GLY A 104 24.13 12.44 38.69
N LEU A 105 23.70 11.18 38.60
CA LEU A 105 23.16 10.48 39.77
C LEU A 105 24.29 10.40 40.82
N SER A 106 24.29 11.34 41.75
CA SER A 106 25.04 11.23 42.99
C SER A 106 24.23 10.42 43.99
N LEU A 107 24.85 9.33 44.43
CA LEU A 107 24.42 8.39 45.45
C LEU A 107 24.09 9.11 46.77
N THR A 108 22.85 8.95 47.24
CA THR A 108 22.62 8.83 48.69
C THR A 108 22.77 7.37 49.08
N LYS A 109 23.74 7.12 49.95
CA LYS A 109 24.08 5.85 50.62
C LYS A 109 22.87 4.98 51.02
N GLY A 110 23.06 3.67 50.87
CA GLY A 110 22.23 2.57 51.35
C GLY A 110 22.37 1.39 50.40
N GLU A 111 23.52 0.71 50.41
CA GLU A 111 23.62 -0.68 50.92
C GLU A 111 22.69 -1.64 50.15
N ASP A 112 23.21 -2.29 49.10
CA ASP A 112 23.54 -3.71 49.18
C ASP A 112 24.24 -4.22 47.90
N THR A 113 25.39 -4.81 48.15
CA THR A 113 26.31 -5.47 47.22
C THR A 113 25.73 -6.79 46.71
N ASN A 114 25.66 -7.02 45.40
CA ASN A 114 26.69 -7.81 44.71
C ASN A 114 26.35 -8.10 43.24
N GLN A 115 27.44 -8.03 42.46
CA GLN A 115 27.57 -8.21 41.03
C GLN A 115 27.18 -9.62 40.54
N LEU A 116 26.64 -9.64 39.31
CA LEU A 116 26.69 -10.78 38.40
C LEU A 116 28.16 -11.14 38.11
N GLN A 117 28.56 -12.37 38.44
CA GLN A 117 29.67 -13.05 37.80
C GLN A 117 29.18 -14.24 37.00
N LEU A 118 29.78 -14.34 35.81
CA LEU A 118 29.43 -15.11 34.64
C LEU A 118 30.57 -16.12 34.44
N PHE A 119 30.25 -17.41 34.49
CA PHE A 119 31.05 -18.64 34.19
C PHE A 119 32.41 -18.84 34.90
N GLU A 120 32.54 -19.93 35.68
CA GLU A 120 33.44 -21.08 35.37
C GLU A 120 33.33 -22.22 36.42
N ASP A 121 33.37 -23.44 35.89
CA ASP A 121 33.78 -24.75 36.45
C ASP A 121 32.95 -25.61 37.44
N SER A 122 32.75 -26.86 36.98
CA SER A 122 32.37 -28.08 37.71
C SER A 122 33.68 -28.85 38.04
N PRO A 123 33.85 -29.62 39.14
CA PRO A 123 33.23 -30.95 39.27
C PRO A 123 32.97 -31.49 40.70
N ASN A 124 32.32 -32.66 40.73
CA ASN A 124 32.23 -33.69 41.80
C ASN A 124 31.14 -33.61 42.89
N GLY A 125 30.21 -34.57 42.81
CA GLY A 125 29.12 -34.83 43.75
C GLY A 125 29.54 -35.57 45.04
N PRO A 126 28.57 -36.08 45.83
CA PRO A 126 27.92 -37.35 45.46
C PRO A 126 26.39 -37.45 45.70
N LYS A 127 25.78 -38.38 44.95
CA LYS A 127 24.43 -38.99 45.07
C LYS A 127 24.27 -39.74 46.41
N PRO A 128 23.05 -40.06 46.93
CA PRO A 128 22.06 -40.97 46.28
C PRO A 128 20.57 -40.70 46.67
N LYS A 129 19.47 -41.35 46.25
CA LYS A 129 19.12 -42.64 45.63
C LYS A 129 17.83 -42.49 44.78
N SER A 130 17.74 -43.28 43.72
CA SER A 130 16.56 -43.53 42.89
C SER A 130 15.63 -44.60 43.49
N SER A 131 14.31 -44.48 43.32
CA SER A 131 13.43 -45.62 42.97
C SER A 131 11.99 -45.15 42.72
N PHE A 132 11.50 -45.33 41.48
CA PHE A 132 10.08 -45.50 41.21
C PHE A 132 9.90 -46.86 40.54
N PRO A 133 8.99 -47.72 41.03
CA PRO A 133 8.63 -48.98 40.39
C PRO A 133 7.36 -48.85 39.53
N SER A 134 7.26 -49.74 38.54
CA SER A 134 6.04 -50.01 37.74
C SER A 134 4.96 -50.76 38.55
N SER A 135 3.67 -50.43 38.31
CA SER A 135 2.63 -51.34 37.77
C SER A 135 1.17 -51.15 38.27
N ARG A 136 0.24 -51.13 37.29
CA ARG A 136 -1.06 -51.85 37.16
C ARG A 136 -2.40 -51.49 37.90
N ILE A 137 -3.40 -51.14 37.04
CA ILE A 137 -4.83 -51.59 36.87
C ILE A 137 -5.96 -51.11 37.84
N LYS A 138 -7.04 -50.49 37.26
CA LYS A 138 -8.47 -50.97 37.10
C LYS A 138 -9.42 -49.81 36.73
N LYS A 139 -9.96 -49.77 35.49
CA LYS A 139 -11.32 -50.19 34.98
C LYS A 139 -12.46 -49.20 35.31
N PRO A 140 -13.45 -48.95 34.40
CA PRO A 140 -14.45 -49.93 33.90
C PRO A 140 -14.66 -49.92 32.35
N ASP A 141 -14.91 -51.02 31.62
CA ASP A 141 -16.17 -51.79 31.36
C ASP A 141 -17.41 -50.92 30.98
N LYS A 142 -18.21 -51.13 29.91
CA LYS A 142 -18.27 -52.17 28.86
C LYS A 142 -19.39 -51.85 27.81
N LYS A 143 -19.29 -52.49 26.63
CA LYS A 143 -20.32 -52.84 25.60
C LYS A 143 -20.57 -51.83 24.47
N LYS A 144 -20.72 -52.21 23.19
CA LYS A 144 -20.52 -53.47 22.43
C LYS A 144 -20.64 -53.09 20.94
N THR A 145 -19.67 -53.47 20.11
CA THR A 145 -19.84 -53.65 18.65
C THR A 145 -20.44 -55.05 18.39
N PRO A 146 -20.91 -55.35 17.16
CA PRO A 146 -20.01 -56.13 16.30
C PRO A 146 -20.02 -55.73 14.82
N SER A 147 -18.82 -55.76 14.27
CA SER A 147 -18.47 -55.92 12.86
C SER A 147 -18.86 -57.31 12.33
N LEU A 148 -19.09 -57.46 11.02
CA LEU A 148 -18.79 -58.68 10.26
C LEU A 148 -18.52 -58.39 8.76
N ARG A 149 -17.22 -58.48 8.42
CA ARG A 149 -16.51 -59.05 7.26
C ARG A 149 -17.22 -59.32 5.90
N VAL A 150 -16.68 -58.65 4.87
CA VAL A 150 -16.23 -59.05 3.50
C VAL A 150 -16.78 -60.34 2.83
N GLU A 151 -17.27 -60.19 1.59
CA GLU A 151 -17.08 -61.10 0.44
C GLU A 151 -17.25 -60.35 -0.93
N GLN A 152 -16.37 -60.63 -1.90
CA GLN A 152 -16.47 -60.35 -3.37
C GLN A 152 -17.04 -61.64 -4.06
N PRO A 153 -17.52 -61.72 -5.35
CA PRO A 153 -16.95 -61.13 -6.60
C PRO A 153 -17.89 -60.90 -7.85
N GLU A 154 -17.29 -60.33 -8.90
CA GLU A 154 -17.48 -60.38 -10.39
C GLU A 154 -18.81 -60.67 -11.20
N LYS A 155 -18.99 -59.85 -12.27
CA LYS A 155 -19.31 -60.12 -13.72
C LYS A 155 -20.72 -60.42 -14.31
N LYS A 156 -21.02 -59.68 -15.41
CA LYS A 156 -21.79 -59.99 -16.68
C LYS A 156 -23.31 -60.21 -16.53
N SER A 157 -24.25 -59.91 -17.44
CA SER A 157 -24.36 -59.59 -18.89
C SER A 157 -25.81 -59.11 -19.19
N GLY A 158 -26.08 -58.42 -20.32
CA GLY A 158 -27.44 -58.19 -20.88
C GLY A 158 -28.03 -59.45 -21.57
N PRO A 159 -29.02 -59.39 -22.50
CA PRO A 159 -29.72 -58.26 -23.15
C PRO A 159 -31.27 -58.46 -23.30
N SER A 160 -32.01 -57.56 -24.00
CA SER A 160 -33.03 -57.86 -25.07
C SER A 160 -33.87 -56.64 -25.53
N THR A 161 -33.92 -56.45 -26.86
CA THR A 161 -34.64 -55.48 -27.75
C THR A 161 -36.13 -55.88 -28.00
N PRO A 162 -36.97 -55.34 -28.94
CA PRO A 162 -36.76 -54.59 -30.23
C PRO A 162 -37.69 -53.34 -30.43
N GLN A 163 -37.61 -52.45 -31.44
CA GLN A 163 -37.84 -52.62 -32.89
C GLN A 163 -37.43 -51.36 -33.73
N ILE A 164 -37.39 -51.55 -35.05
CA ILE A 164 -36.79 -50.75 -36.16
C ILE A 164 -37.89 -50.14 -37.08
N LEU A 165 -37.66 -48.95 -37.68
CA LEU A 165 -37.97 -48.60 -39.11
C LEU A 165 -37.40 -47.18 -39.46
N VAL A 166 -36.30 -46.99 -40.21
CA VAL A 166 -36.07 -46.85 -41.69
C VAL A 166 -36.15 -45.40 -42.27
N ASP A 167 -35.01 -44.96 -42.81
CA ASP A 167 -34.62 -44.09 -43.97
C ASP A 167 -34.95 -42.58 -44.20
N THR A 168 -33.86 -41.78 -44.15
CA THR A 168 -33.25 -40.82 -45.14
C THR A 168 -34.03 -39.57 -45.70
N PRO A 169 -33.36 -38.59 -46.38
CA PRO A 169 -32.73 -37.36 -45.86
C PRO A 169 -33.36 -36.03 -46.36
N LEU A 170 -33.27 -34.90 -45.64
CA LEU A 170 -33.33 -33.54 -46.23
C LEU A 170 -32.89 -32.44 -45.22
N LYS A 171 -31.93 -31.60 -45.63
CA LYS A 171 -31.81 -30.17 -45.24
C LYS A 171 -32.37 -29.35 -46.43
N PRO A 172 -32.72 -28.05 -46.32
CA PRO A 172 -32.81 -27.14 -45.16
C PRO A 172 -34.12 -26.29 -45.14
N GLN A 173 -34.47 -25.64 -44.01
CA GLN A 173 -35.02 -24.25 -43.97
C GLN A 173 -35.38 -23.83 -42.52
N ARG A 174 -35.05 -22.59 -42.17
CA ARG A 174 -35.57 -21.86 -40.99
C ARG A 174 -37.01 -21.39 -41.28
N PRO A 175 -37.90 -21.32 -40.27
CA PRO A 175 -38.22 -19.99 -39.75
C PRO A 175 -38.55 -19.89 -38.24
N SER A 176 -38.49 -18.64 -37.79
CA SER A 176 -39.16 -17.98 -36.65
C SER A 176 -38.89 -18.41 -35.20
N ARG A 177 -38.27 -17.43 -34.51
CA ARG A 177 -38.24 -17.15 -33.07
C ARG A 177 -39.50 -17.58 -32.31
N ASP A 178 -39.27 -18.29 -31.21
CA ASP A 178 -40.04 -18.08 -29.99
C ASP A 178 -39.10 -17.88 -28.80
N SER A 179 -39.33 -16.77 -28.11
CA SER A 179 -38.53 -16.24 -27.02
C SER A 179 -38.80 -17.01 -25.72
N LYS A 180 -37.89 -17.90 -25.33
CA LYS A 180 -37.74 -18.28 -23.92
C LYS A 180 -36.66 -17.41 -23.30
N LYS A 181 -37.09 -16.42 -22.51
CA LYS A 181 -36.22 -15.65 -21.60
C LYS A 181 -35.50 -16.63 -20.67
N THR A 182 -34.23 -16.88 -20.95
CA THR A 182 -33.30 -17.51 -20.02
C THR A 182 -33.05 -16.55 -18.85
N PRO A 183 -32.95 -17.02 -17.60
CA PRO A 183 -32.68 -16.16 -16.45
C PRO A 183 -31.34 -15.44 -16.69
N ALA A 184 -31.29 -14.15 -16.35
CA ALA A 184 -30.11 -13.32 -16.50
C ALA A 184 -28.88 -14.02 -15.89
N ALA A 185 -27.91 -14.34 -16.74
CA ALA A 185 -26.63 -14.88 -16.32
C ALA A 185 -25.99 -13.92 -15.30
N LYS A 186 -25.62 -14.44 -14.13
CA LYS A 186 -24.77 -13.76 -13.14
C LYS A 186 -23.60 -13.12 -13.89
N LYS A 187 -23.41 -11.80 -13.73
CA LYS A 187 -22.28 -11.06 -14.32
C LYS A 187 -21.00 -11.84 -14.07
N SER A 188 -20.37 -12.33 -15.14
CA SER A 188 -19.07 -13.00 -15.07
C SER A 188 -18.08 -12.08 -14.35
N ASN A 189 -17.55 -12.53 -13.21
CA ASN A 189 -16.51 -11.85 -12.45
C ASN A 189 -15.17 -11.97 -13.21
N ARG A 190 -15.10 -11.38 -14.40
CA ARG A 190 -14.00 -11.56 -15.33
C ARG A 190 -12.83 -10.68 -14.90
N ARG A 191 -11.76 -11.33 -14.44
CA ARG A 191 -10.48 -10.67 -14.12
C ARG A 191 -9.86 -10.07 -15.37
N LYS A 192 -9.29 -8.89 -15.24
CA LYS A 192 -8.57 -8.18 -16.30
C LYS A 192 -7.17 -8.77 -16.44
N PHE A 193 -6.98 -9.46 -17.55
CA PHE A 193 -5.71 -10.11 -17.88
C PHE A 193 -4.63 -9.12 -18.31
N GLN A 194 -4.98 -8.11 -19.12
CA GLN A 194 -4.04 -7.09 -19.61
C GLN A 194 -4.33 -5.73 -18.99
N ILE A 195 -3.52 -5.32 -18.01
CA ILE A 195 -3.61 -4.02 -17.36
C ILE A 195 -2.78 -3.02 -18.15
N SER A 196 -1.54 -3.37 -18.45
CA SER A 196 -0.57 -2.49 -19.10
C SER A 196 -0.80 -2.39 -20.61
N ARG A 197 -1.57 -3.31 -21.20
CA ARG A 197 -1.83 -3.37 -22.63
C ARG A 197 -0.52 -3.32 -23.43
N SER A 198 0.48 -4.08 -22.99
CA SER A 198 1.81 -4.16 -23.62
C SER A 198 2.71 -2.92 -23.49
N HIS A 199 2.38 -1.97 -22.61
CA HIS A 199 3.20 -0.78 -22.36
C HIS A 199 3.79 -0.79 -20.95
N LEU A 200 4.91 -0.09 -20.75
CA LEU A 200 5.47 0.16 -19.42
C LEU A 200 4.76 1.35 -18.76
N PHE A 201 4.83 1.43 -17.43
CA PHE A 201 4.16 2.51 -16.72
C PHE A 201 4.99 3.80 -16.68
N GLU A 202 4.83 4.64 -17.69
CA GLU A 202 5.50 5.95 -17.75
C GLU A 202 4.78 7.00 -16.88
N PHE A 203 5.26 7.22 -15.66
CA PHE A 203 4.68 8.18 -14.70
C PHE A 203 4.58 9.61 -15.25
N ASN A 204 5.59 10.05 -16.01
CA ASN A 204 5.58 11.36 -16.69
C ASN A 204 4.51 11.49 -17.77
N HIS A 205 4.15 10.38 -18.43
CA HIS A 205 3.04 10.38 -19.39
C HIS A 205 1.70 10.31 -18.65
N PHE A 206 1.66 9.55 -17.55
CA PHE A 206 0.47 9.46 -16.72
C PHE A 206 0.10 10.80 -16.08
N SER A 207 1.08 11.58 -15.62
CA SER A 207 0.83 12.90 -15.04
C SER A 207 0.21 13.88 -16.05
N ARG A 208 0.48 13.74 -17.36
CA ARG A 208 -0.21 14.51 -18.42
C ARG A 208 -1.69 14.15 -18.50
N ILE A 209 -2.01 12.85 -18.43
CA ILE A 209 -3.39 12.36 -18.38
C ILE A 209 -4.08 12.89 -17.11
N LEU A 210 -3.50 12.70 -15.93
CA LEU A 210 -4.07 13.20 -14.68
C LEU A 210 -4.25 14.72 -14.66
N SER A 211 -3.28 15.48 -15.18
CA SER A 211 -3.37 16.94 -15.33
C SER A 211 -4.57 17.35 -16.17
N PHE A 212 -4.77 16.67 -17.30
CA PHE A 212 -5.91 16.95 -18.15
C PHE A 212 -7.22 16.60 -17.45
N LEU A 213 -7.31 15.42 -16.83
CA LEU A 213 -8.51 14.98 -16.13
C LEU A 213 -8.86 15.90 -14.94
N PHE A 214 -7.86 16.35 -14.18
CA PHE A 214 -8.03 17.25 -13.04
C PHE A 214 -8.48 18.65 -13.45
N LYS A 215 -7.91 19.20 -14.53
CA LYS A 215 -8.39 20.46 -15.13
C LYS A 215 -9.85 20.37 -15.57
N ASN A 216 -10.29 19.19 -15.99
CA ASN A 216 -11.65 18.93 -16.47
C ASN A 216 -12.56 18.20 -15.45
N ARG A 217 -12.24 18.28 -14.15
CA ARG A 217 -12.96 17.55 -13.08
C ARG A 217 -14.45 17.86 -12.95
N GLY A 218 -14.94 18.97 -13.51
CA GLY A 218 -16.38 19.29 -13.56
C GLY A 218 -17.15 18.58 -14.68
N THR A 219 -16.47 17.88 -15.58
CA THR A 219 -17.10 17.19 -16.71
C THR A 219 -17.61 15.80 -16.31
N LYS A 220 -18.78 15.40 -16.83
CA LYS A 220 -19.37 14.08 -16.53
C LYS A 220 -18.68 12.92 -17.24
N ARG A 221 -18.07 13.19 -18.39
CA ARG A 221 -17.40 12.19 -19.23
C ARG A 221 -16.38 12.88 -20.14
N ILE A 222 -15.23 12.25 -20.29
CA ILE A 222 -14.15 12.67 -21.18
C ILE A 222 -13.98 11.60 -22.26
N SER A 223 -13.89 12.02 -23.52
CA SER A 223 -13.62 11.11 -24.63
C SER A 223 -12.13 10.78 -24.69
N ARG A 224 -11.83 9.57 -25.18
CA ARG A 224 -10.44 9.14 -25.37
C ARG A 224 -9.72 9.98 -26.45
N ASP A 225 -10.43 10.41 -27.47
CA ASP A 225 -9.87 11.26 -28.54
C ASP A 225 -9.38 12.60 -27.99
N LEU A 226 -10.13 13.18 -27.04
CA LEU A 226 -9.72 14.41 -26.37
C LEU A 226 -8.47 14.19 -25.51
N LEU A 227 -8.34 13.04 -24.86
CA LEU A 227 -7.13 12.67 -24.11
C LEU A 227 -5.92 12.49 -25.02
N ILE A 228 -6.09 11.89 -26.20
CA ILE A 228 -5.03 11.74 -27.21
C ILE A 228 -4.55 13.12 -27.66
N GLU A 229 -5.47 13.99 -28.07
CA GLU A 229 -5.17 15.34 -28.55
C GLU A 229 -4.42 16.18 -27.52
N ASN A 230 -4.87 16.16 -26.25
CA ASN A 230 -4.31 17.02 -25.22
C ASN A 230 -3.05 16.46 -24.54
N SER A 231 -2.84 15.14 -24.56
CA SER A 231 -1.63 14.54 -23.99
C SER A 231 -0.48 14.45 -24.99
N GLY A 232 -0.76 14.52 -26.30
CA GLY A 232 0.20 14.26 -27.37
C GLY A 232 0.67 12.80 -27.41
N LEU A 233 -0.06 11.88 -26.79
CA LEU A 233 0.31 10.46 -26.69
C LEU A 233 -0.48 9.63 -27.71
N PRO A 234 0.12 8.57 -28.29
CA PRO A 234 -0.60 7.64 -29.15
C PRO A 234 -1.76 6.96 -28.41
N ASP A 235 -2.81 6.57 -29.14
CA ASP A 235 -4.00 5.91 -28.59
C ASP A 235 -3.67 4.70 -27.70
N GLY A 236 -2.74 3.85 -28.14
CA GLY A 236 -2.30 2.68 -27.37
C GLY A 236 -1.74 3.05 -25.98
N GLN A 237 -0.97 4.14 -25.91
CA GLN A 237 -0.40 4.62 -24.64
C GLN A 237 -1.49 5.24 -23.77
N VAL A 238 -2.36 6.10 -24.32
CA VAL A 238 -3.49 6.68 -23.58
C VAL A 238 -4.38 5.57 -23.01
N ALA A 239 -4.71 4.58 -23.82
CA ALA A 239 -5.53 3.44 -23.42
C ALA A 239 -4.86 2.59 -22.33
N SER A 240 -3.54 2.41 -22.38
CA SER A 240 -2.76 1.76 -21.32
C SER A 240 -2.78 2.56 -20.03
N LEU A 241 -2.52 3.86 -20.09
CA LEU A 241 -2.47 4.75 -18.94
C LEU A 241 -3.83 4.87 -18.24
N ILE A 242 -4.93 4.99 -18.99
CA ILE A 242 -6.29 4.92 -18.42
C ILE A 242 -6.51 3.55 -17.77
N SER A 243 -6.08 2.48 -18.43
CA SER A 243 -6.23 1.11 -17.94
C SER A 243 -5.49 0.86 -16.62
N ILE A 244 -4.29 1.43 -16.46
CA ILE A 244 -3.49 1.42 -15.23
C ILE A 244 -4.10 2.33 -14.17
N GLY A 245 -4.53 3.55 -14.53
CA GLY A 245 -5.20 4.47 -13.60
C GLY A 245 -6.51 3.91 -13.04
N VAL A 246 -7.27 3.16 -13.84
CA VAL A 246 -8.43 2.37 -13.37
C VAL A 246 -7.99 1.28 -12.39
N ALA A 247 -6.91 0.57 -12.69
CA ALA A 247 -6.41 -0.52 -11.85
C ALA A 247 -5.96 -0.04 -10.46
N MET A 248 -5.50 1.21 -10.35
CA MET A 248 -5.09 1.86 -9.11
C MET A 248 -6.20 2.72 -8.48
N ASP A 249 -7.43 2.61 -8.98
CA ASP A 249 -8.61 3.36 -8.51
C ASP A 249 -8.48 4.89 -8.54
N LEU A 250 -7.78 5.42 -9.55
CA LEU A 250 -7.61 6.85 -9.79
C LEU A 250 -8.54 7.38 -10.89
N ILE A 251 -8.93 6.51 -11.83
CA ILE A 251 -9.74 6.86 -13.00
C ILE A 251 -10.97 5.96 -13.06
N GLN A 252 -12.13 6.55 -13.31
CA GLN A 252 -13.37 5.84 -13.57
C GLN A 252 -13.39 5.27 -15.00
N THR A 253 -13.60 3.96 -15.14
CA THR A 253 -13.51 3.25 -16.44
C THR A 253 -14.45 3.79 -17.52
N ARG A 254 -15.70 4.14 -17.16
CA ARG A 254 -16.75 4.46 -18.16
C ARG A 254 -16.75 5.91 -18.58
N SER A 255 -16.62 6.81 -17.62
CA SER A 255 -16.60 8.26 -17.80
C SER A 255 -15.20 8.78 -18.16
N GLN A 256 -14.14 8.02 -17.89
CA GLN A 256 -12.75 8.49 -17.98
C GLN A 256 -12.53 9.78 -17.20
N THR A 257 -13.19 9.91 -16.05
CA THR A 257 -13.01 11.02 -15.09
C THR A 257 -12.24 10.51 -13.87
N LEU A 258 -11.72 11.41 -13.03
CA LEU A 258 -11.07 11.00 -11.79
C LEU A 258 -12.09 10.39 -10.80
N THR A 259 -11.65 9.41 -10.03
CA THR A 259 -12.35 8.97 -8.82
C THR A 259 -12.18 10.04 -7.73
N PRO A 260 -12.93 9.99 -6.62
CA PRO A 260 -12.70 10.89 -5.48
C PRO A 260 -11.23 10.84 -4.99
N ILE A 261 -10.64 9.65 -4.92
CA ILE A 261 -9.24 9.48 -4.53
C ILE A 261 -8.28 9.97 -5.62
N GLY A 262 -8.62 9.73 -6.89
CA GLY A 262 -7.89 10.28 -8.02
C GLY A 262 -7.87 11.81 -8.04
N LEU A 263 -8.93 12.48 -7.56
CA LEU A 263 -8.96 13.93 -7.41
C LEU A 263 -7.98 14.41 -6.34
N ILE A 264 -8.01 13.80 -5.16
CA ILE A 264 -7.12 14.13 -4.04
C ILE A 264 -5.65 13.95 -4.46
N ILE A 265 -5.33 12.81 -5.08
CA ILE A 265 -3.97 12.53 -5.57
C ILE A 265 -3.56 13.47 -6.69
N ALA A 266 -4.43 13.75 -7.67
CA ALA A 266 -4.07 14.66 -8.76
C ALA A 266 -3.85 16.10 -8.28
N GLU A 267 -4.54 16.52 -7.21
CA GLU A 267 -4.34 17.82 -6.58
C GLU A 267 -3.00 17.92 -5.84
N HIS A 268 -2.59 16.86 -5.13
CA HIS A 268 -1.47 16.92 -4.20
C HIS A 268 -0.20 16.21 -4.70
N ASP A 269 -0.29 15.23 -5.59
CA ASP A 269 0.84 14.44 -6.06
C ASP A 269 0.62 13.89 -7.47
N ILE A 270 0.50 14.81 -8.43
CA ILE A 270 0.17 14.50 -9.82
C ILE A 270 1.21 13.64 -10.56
N PHE A 271 2.43 13.59 -10.05
CA PHE A 271 3.53 12.77 -10.58
C PHE A 271 3.64 11.39 -9.92
N LEU A 272 2.82 11.13 -8.89
CA LEU A 272 2.83 9.90 -8.10
C LEU A 272 4.24 9.60 -7.57
N GLU A 273 4.81 10.57 -6.85
CA GLU A 273 6.16 10.46 -6.32
C GLU A 273 6.21 10.26 -4.81
N GLY A 274 5.17 10.66 -4.10
CA GLY A 274 5.04 10.55 -2.66
C GLY A 274 4.85 9.11 -2.21
N HIS A 275 5.46 8.76 -1.07
CA HIS A 275 5.35 7.41 -0.49
C HIS A 275 3.89 7.02 -0.26
N GLY A 276 3.07 7.90 0.36
CA GLY A 276 1.66 7.60 0.62
C GLY A 276 0.84 7.34 -0.66
N THR A 277 1.09 8.13 -1.72
CA THR A 277 0.47 7.91 -3.04
C THR A 277 0.85 6.54 -3.62
N LEU A 278 2.13 6.20 -3.56
CA LEU A 278 2.64 4.94 -4.08
C LEU A 278 2.15 3.74 -3.25
N GLU A 279 2.08 3.89 -1.93
CA GLU A 279 1.48 2.92 -1.01
C GLU A 279 0.03 2.64 -1.43
N TRP A 280 -0.79 3.68 -1.59
CA TRP A 280 -2.18 3.54 -2.03
C TRP A 280 -2.30 2.88 -3.41
N CYS A 281 -1.49 3.34 -4.38
CA CYS A 281 -1.51 2.81 -5.74
C CYS A 281 -1.07 1.35 -5.79
N HIS A 282 -0.10 0.95 -4.98
CA HIS A 282 0.31 -0.44 -4.82
C HIS A 282 -0.81 -1.26 -4.21
N TYR A 283 -1.42 -0.78 -3.12
CA TYR A 283 -2.55 -1.42 -2.47
C TYR A 283 -3.71 -1.69 -3.45
N LYS A 284 -4.20 -0.69 -4.18
CA LYS A 284 -5.30 -0.89 -5.15
C LYS A 284 -4.87 -1.71 -6.37
N GLY A 285 -3.67 -1.44 -6.90
CA GLY A 285 -3.14 -2.12 -8.09
C GLY A 285 -2.89 -3.61 -7.86
N ALA A 286 -2.14 -3.94 -6.81
CA ALA A 286 -1.77 -5.32 -6.49
C ALA A 286 -2.80 -6.03 -5.58
N GLY A 287 -3.61 -5.31 -4.81
CA GLY A 287 -4.60 -5.90 -3.91
C GLY A 287 -5.95 -6.24 -4.57
N SER A 288 -6.27 -5.64 -5.72
CA SER A 288 -7.53 -5.91 -6.41
C SER A 288 -7.50 -7.25 -7.17
N TYR A 289 -8.40 -8.17 -6.81
CA TYR A 289 -8.58 -9.45 -7.50
C TYR A 289 -8.84 -9.29 -9.02
N HIS A 290 -9.40 -8.15 -9.43
CA HIS A 290 -9.64 -7.83 -10.83
C HIS A 290 -8.34 -7.72 -11.65
N ASN A 291 -7.24 -7.30 -11.03
CA ASN A 291 -5.95 -7.07 -11.68
C ASN A 291 -5.13 -8.37 -11.75
N PHE A 292 -5.48 -9.29 -12.67
CA PHE A 292 -5.06 -10.70 -12.61
C PHE A 292 -3.58 -10.91 -12.28
N LEU A 293 -2.63 -10.58 -13.17
CA LEU A 293 -1.22 -10.89 -12.93
C LEU A 293 -0.64 -10.10 -11.76
N TRP A 294 -1.02 -8.82 -11.61
CA TRP A 294 -0.53 -7.97 -10.53
C TRP A 294 -0.92 -8.55 -9.17
N PHE A 295 -2.16 -9.01 -9.04
CA PHE A 295 -2.68 -9.67 -7.86
C PHE A 295 -2.00 -11.01 -7.57
N GLU A 296 -1.86 -11.87 -8.59
CA GLU A 296 -1.21 -13.18 -8.43
C GLU A 296 0.25 -13.04 -7.99
N VAL A 297 0.98 -12.05 -8.51
CA VAL A 297 2.38 -11.81 -8.14
C VAL A 297 2.51 -11.51 -6.64
N PHE A 298 1.78 -10.52 -6.11
CA PHE A 298 2.00 -10.06 -4.73
C PHE A 298 1.25 -10.87 -3.67
N ASN A 299 0.15 -11.53 -4.02
CA ASN A 299 -0.69 -12.25 -3.05
C ASN A 299 -0.48 -13.77 -3.06
N HIS A 300 0.18 -14.33 -4.08
CA HIS A 300 0.41 -15.77 -4.18
C HIS A 300 1.87 -16.09 -4.45
N ILE A 301 2.41 -15.67 -5.60
CA ILE A 301 3.77 -16.08 -6.02
C ILE A 301 4.81 -15.62 -4.99
N LEU A 302 4.83 -14.32 -4.68
CA LEU A 302 5.78 -13.74 -3.71
C LEU A 302 5.45 -14.07 -2.25
N ALA A 303 4.31 -14.70 -1.98
CA ALA A 303 3.92 -15.15 -0.65
C ALA A 303 4.36 -16.61 -0.40
N GLU A 304 4.31 -17.45 -1.44
CA GLU A 304 4.63 -18.88 -1.39
C GLU A 304 6.12 -19.15 -1.67
N GLU A 305 6.75 -18.38 -2.57
CA GLU A 305 8.10 -18.63 -3.07
C GLU A 305 9.06 -17.52 -2.64
N ALA A 306 10.21 -17.91 -2.07
CA ALA A 306 11.16 -16.95 -1.52
C ALA A 306 11.84 -16.08 -2.59
N ALA A 307 12.18 -16.66 -3.74
CA ALA A 307 12.81 -15.95 -4.86
C ALA A 307 12.64 -16.71 -6.18
N MET A 308 12.35 -16.00 -7.28
CA MET A 308 12.19 -16.59 -8.61
C MET A 308 12.61 -15.62 -9.72
N THR A 309 13.11 -16.14 -10.85
CA THR A 309 13.36 -15.31 -12.04
C THR A 309 12.07 -14.97 -12.80
N GLN A 310 12.16 -13.98 -13.69
CA GLN A 310 11.05 -13.60 -14.58
C GLN A 310 10.60 -14.75 -15.49
N GLU A 311 11.54 -15.59 -15.95
CA GLU A 311 11.26 -16.75 -16.80
C GLU A 311 10.41 -17.78 -16.03
N ARG A 312 10.76 -18.04 -14.77
CA ARG A 312 9.98 -18.95 -13.92
C ARG A 312 8.58 -18.39 -13.64
N TRP A 313 8.43 -17.08 -13.44
CA TRP A 313 7.10 -16.46 -13.37
C TRP A 313 6.31 -16.67 -14.66
N GLN A 314 6.94 -16.49 -15.82
CA GLN A 314 6.28 -16.72 -17.11
C GLN A 314 5.81 -18.18 -17.26
N GLU A 315 6.64 -19.15 -16.89
CA GLU A 315 6.28 -20.57 -16.89
C GLU A 315 5.12 -20.89 -15.94
N TYR A 316 5.15 -20.33 -14.73
CA TYR A 316 4.06 -20.44 -13.75
C TYR A 316 2.74 -19.96 -14.36
N PHE A 317 2.73 -18.75 -14.92
CA PHE A 317 1.51 -18.19 -15.52
C PHE A 317 1.07 -18.95 -16.77
N LYS A 318 2.00 -19.41 -17.62
CA LYS A 318 1.67 -20.25 -18.79
C LYS A 318 0.96 -21.53 -18.35
N LYS A 319 1.45 -22.20 -17.30
CA LYS A 319 0.82 -23.39 -16.73
C LYS A 319 -0.54 -23.08 -16.12
N LYS A 320 -0.65 -22.00 -15.34
CA LYS A 320 -1.89 -21.59 -14.66
C LYS A 320 -3.01 -21.19 -15.64
N LEU A 321 -2.64 -20.59 -16.78
CA LEU A 321 -3.58 -20.10 -17.79
C LEU A 321 -3.91 -21.11 -18.89
N LYS A 322 -3.25 -22.27 -18.89
CA LYS A 322 -3.49 -23.33 -19.88
C LYS A 322 -4.96 -23.74 -19.88
N GLY A 323 -5.56 -23.76 -21.07
CA GLY A 323 -6.98 -24.10 -21.25
C GLY A 323 -7.97 -22.97 -20.92
N GLN A 324 -7.52 -21.87 -20.31
CA GLN A 324 -8.35 -20.67 -20.08
C GLN A 324 -8.21 -19.64 -21.20
N TYR A 325 -7.03 -19.60 -21.84
CA TYR A 325 -6.70 -18.71 -22.95
C TYR A 325 -5.98 -19.49 -24.05
N SER A 326 -5.97 -18.94 -25.27
CA SER A 326 -5.17 -19.51 -26.37
C SER A 326 -3.68 -19.38 -26.09
N ASP A 327 -2.87 -20.36 -26.55
CA ASP A 327 -1.41 -20.32 -26.38
C ASP A 327 -0.81 -19.04 -26.97
N LYS A 328 -1.36 -18.54 -28.09
CA LYS A 328 -0.96 -17.26 -28.69
C LYS A 328 -1.17 -16.09 -27.72
N THR A 329 -2.34 -16.00 -27.09
CA THR A 329 -2.67 -14.94 -26.12
C THR A 329 -1.75 -15.00 -24.90
N VAL A 330 -1.52 -16.19 -24.37
CA VAL A 330 -0.65 -16.39 -23.19
C VAL A 330 0.78 -16.01 -23.53
N ASN A 331 1.32 -16.52 -24.64
CA ASN A 331 2.70 -16.28 -25.07
C ASN A 331 2.96 -14.82 -25.44
N ASP A 332 1.97 -14.11 -25.99
CA ASP A 332 2.15 -12.70 -26.38
C ASP A 332 2.06 -11.75 -25.17
N HIS A 333 1.17 -12.00 -24.22
CA HIS A 333 0.83 -11.00 -23.20
C HIS A 333 1.43 -11.26 -21.82
N VAL A 334 1.62 -12.52 -21.40
CA VAL A 334 2.18 -12.83 -20.07
C VAL A 334 3.56 -12.20 -19.88
N PRO A 335 4.52 -12.33 -20.82
CA PRO A 335 5.84 -11.71 -20.65
C PRO A 335 5.77 -10.18 -20.55
N LYS A 336 4.84 -9.56 -21.27
CA LYS A 336 4.68 -8.09 -21.30
C LYS A 336 4.08 -7.55 -20.00
N GLU A 337 3.09 -8.24 -19.44
CA GLU A 337 2.48 -7.86 -18.15
C GLU A 337 3.45 -8.13 -16.98
N ILE A 338 4.21 -9.22 -17.01
CA ILE A 338 5.29 -9.45 -16.03
C ILE A 338 6.34 -8.35 -16.12
N ARG A 339 6.80 -8.02 -17.34
CA ARG A 339 7.75 -6.92 -17.55
C ARG A 339 7.22 -5.60 -17.04
N PHE A 340 5.94 -5.30 -17.24
CA PHE A 340 5.29 -4.10 -16.68
C PHE A 340 5.40 -4.07 -15.14
N ILE A 341 5.08 -5.17 -14.47
CA ILE A 341 5.17 -5.25 -13.00
C ILE A 341 6.63 -5.09 -12.57
N VAL A 342 7.55 -5.88 -13.11
CA VAL A 342 8.95 -5.86 -12.67
C VAL A 342 9.58 -4.50 -12.91
N ASP A 343 9.39 -3.91 -14.08
CA ASP A 343 9.92 -2.58 -14.43
C ASP A 343 9.36 -1.48 -13.52
N ALA A 344 8.06 -1.52 -13.23
CA ALA A 344 7.41 -0.55 -12.36
C ALA A 344 8.03 -0.53 -10.95
N TYR A 345 8.33 -1.70 -10.38
CA TYR A 345 8.83 -1.84 -9.01
C TYR A 345 10.36 -1.89 -8.88
N THR A 346 11.11 -2.12 -9.96
CA THR A 346 12.59 -2.18 -9.90
C THR A 346 13.28 -0.97 -10.53
N LYS A 347 12.59 -0.24 -11.41
CA LYS A 347 13.21 0.85 -12.21
C LYS A 347 12.44 2.16 -12.18
N ARG A 348 11.20 2.18 -11.70
CA ARG A 348 10.32 3.37 -11.72
C ARG A 348 9.82 3.74 -10.33
N ASN A 349 8.82 4.61 -10.24
CA ASN A 349 8.43 5.23 -8.97
C ASN A 349 8.06 4.19 -7.89
N PHE A 350 7.47 3.04 -8.22
CA PHE A 350 7.20 2.00 -7.20
C PHE A 350 8.47 1.38 -6.60
N ASN A 351 9.65 1.55 -7.20
CA ASN A 351 10.94 1.19 -6.58
C ASN A 351 11.17 1.94 -5.27
N LYS A 352 10.62 3.15 -5.10
CA LYS A 352 10.71 3.88 -3.82
C LYS A 352 10.08 3.09 -2.65
N LEU A 353 9.14 2.20 -2.91
CA LEU A 353 8.57 1.34 -1.87
C LEU A 353 9.52 0.21 -1.47
N GLU A 354 10.47 -0.16 -2.32
CA GLU A 354 11.45 -1.23 -2.06
C GLU A 354 10.81 -2.58 -1.70
N ILE A 355 9.60 -2.87 -2.22
CA ILE A 355 8.84 -4.09 -1.92
C ILE A 355 9.31 -5.27 -2.77
N LEU A 356 9.74 -5.01 -4.01
CA LEU A 356 10.24 -6.02 -4.94
C LEU A 356 11.68 -5.66 -5.33
N HIS A 357 12.60 -6.61 -5.14
CA HIS A 357 14.01 -6.46 -5.48
C HIS A 357 14.42 -7.51 -6.49
N MET A 358 15.41 -7.17 -7.32
CA MET A 358 16.05 -8.09 -8.24
C MET A 358 17.51 -8.25 -7.81
N SER A 359 17.95 -9.49 -7.56
CA SER A 359 19.36 -9.79 -7.27
C SER A 359 20.22 -9.69 -8.53
N THR A 360 21.54 -9.83 -8.38
CA THR A 360 22.49 -9.91 -9.51
C THR A 360 22.25 -11.11 -10.41
N ASP A 361 21.63 -12.17 -9.88
CA ASP A 361 21.34 -13.42 -10.60
C ASP A 361 19.89 -13.42 -11.13
N ASP A 362 19.32 -12.22 -11.35
CA ASP A 362 17.96 -11.98 -11.84
C ASP A 362 16.83 -12.60 -10.99
N GLN A 363 17.11 -12.93 -9.73
CA GLN A 363 16.10 -13.45 -8.81
C GLN A 363 15.26 -12.30 -8.26
N LEU A 364 13.95 -12.39 -8.46
CA LEU A 364 12.98 -11.48 -7.88
C LEU A 364 12.53 -12.01 -6.54
N TYR A 365 12.63 -11.16 -5.52
CA TYR A 365 12.20 -11.50 -4.17
C TYR A 365 11.54 -10.30 -3.51
N ARG A 366 10.66 -10.61 -2.57
CA ARG A 366 9.89 -9.63 -1.84
C ARG A 366 10.60 -9.23 -0.55
N ARG A 367 10.56 -7.95 -0.21
CA ARG A 367 10.89 -7.45 1.14
C ARG A 367 9.62 -7.04 1.88
N ARG A 368 9.66 -7.19 3.20
CA ARG A 368 8.59 -6.74 4.09
C ARG A 368 8.60 -5.22 4.15
N TYR A 369 7.45 -4.60 3.90
CA TYR A 369 7.32 -3.16 3.99
C TYR A 369 6.75 -2.76 5.35
N THR A 370 7.46 -1.95 6.13
CA THR A 370 7.05 -1.54 7.49
C THR A 370 6.97 -0.02 7.68
N ARG A 371 7.37 0.76 6.67
CA ARG A 371 7.48 2.23 6.75
C ARG A 371 6.19 2.92 6.32
N PHE A 372 5.04 2.38 6.73
CA PHE A 372 3.76 2.94 6.34
C PHE A 372 3.58 4.36 6.83
N ASN A 373 2.94 5.19 6.00
CA ASN A 373 2.25 6.34 6.56
C ASN A 373 1.00 5.84 7.35
N PRO A 374 0.87 6.17 8.65
CA PRO A 374 -0.23 5.67 9.46
C PRO A 374 -1.63 6.00 8.93
N LEU A 375 -1.83 7.20 8.37
CA LEU A 375 -3.11 7.62 7.78
C LEU A 375 -3.42 6.80 6.53
N VAL A 376 -2.42 6.59 5.67
CA VAL A 376 -2.59 5.81 4.43
C VAL A 376 -2.87 4.34 4.75
N LEU A 377 -2.14 3.73 5.69
CA LEU A 377 -2.44 2.35 6.12
C LEU A 377 -3.86 2.24 6.70
N THR A 378 -4.29 3.21 7.50
CA THR A 378 -5.66 3.25 8.02
C THR A 378 -6.67 3.33 6.89
N ALA A 379 -6.43 4.20 5.89
CA ALA A 379 -7.29 4.28 4.71
C ALA A 379 -7.41 2.94 3.98
N MET A 380 -6.31 2.20 3.83
CA MET A 380 -6.34 0.88 3.20
C MET A 380 -7.14 -0.14 4.01
N ILE A 381 -7.03 -0.11 5.34
CA ILE A 381 -7.82 -1.00 6.22
C ILE A 381 -9.31 -0.69 6.07
N TYR A 382 -9.72 0.58 6.10
CA TYR A 382 -11.11 0.99 5.90
C TYR A 382 -11.62 0.57 4.50
N ASP A 383 -10.84 0.82 3.44
CA ASP A 383 -11.20 0.41 2.07
C ASP A 383 -11.34 -1.12 1.94
N PHE A 384 -10.47 -1.87 2.60
CA PHE A 384 -10.52 -3.34 2.61
C PHE A 384 -11.79 -3.85 3.29
N PHE A 385 -12.15 -3.29 4.44
CA PHE A 385 -13.39 -3.66 5.15
C PHE A 385 -14.64 -3.36 4.32
N VAL A 386 -14.72 -2.17 3.74
CA VAL A 386 -15.84 -1.78 2.85
C VAL A 386 -15.92 -2.71 1.65
N SER A 387 -14.79 -3.03 1.02
CA SER A 387 -14.74 -3.93 -0.15
C SER A 387 -15.15 -5.37 0.16
N ASN A 388 -15.03 -5.80 1.43
CA ASN A 388 -15.44 -7.12 1.91
C ASN A 388 -16.79 -7.10 2.63
N GLU A 389 -17.50 -5.97 2.64
CA GLU A 389 -18.78 -5.79 3.35
C GLU A 389 -18.70 -6.19 4.84
N ALA A 390 -17.55 -5.94 5.47
CA ALA A 390 -17.25 -6.37 6.83
C ALA A 390 -17.11 -5.17 7.78
N GLN A 391 -17.47 -5.39 9.05
CA GLN A 391 -17.32 -4.41 10.13
C GLN A 391 -16.25 -4.81 11.16
N LEU A 392 -15.76 -6.05 11.06
CA LEU A 392 -14.72 -6.61 11.93
C LEU A 392 -13.88 -7.62 11.14
N PHE A 393 -12.61 -7.74 11.52
CA PHE A 393 -11.70 -8.79 11.04
C PHE A 393 -10.80 -9.28 12.17
N GLN A 394 -10.51 -10.58 12.21
CA GLN A 394 -9.39 -11.07 13.04
C GLN A 394 -8.07 -10.62 12.41
N VAL A 395 -7.11 -10.15 13.20
CA VAL A 395 -5.79 -9.68 12.71
C VAL A 395 -5.08 -10.79 11.96
N GLY A 396 -5.05 -12.00 12.51
CA GLY A 396 -4.45 -13.16 11.88
C GLY A 396 -5.10 -13.56 10.55
N GLU A 397 -6.43 -13.45 10.44
CA GLU A 397 -7.17 -13.71 9.20
C GLU A 397 -6.85 -12.65 8.14
N MET A 398 -6.95 -11.37 8.52
CA MET A 398 -6.65 -10.26 7.62
C MET A 398 -5.20 -10.32 7.14
N ALA A 399 -4.25 -10.69 8.01
CA ALA A 399 -2.84 -10.81 7.67
C ALA A 399 -2.56 -11.77 6.49
N VAL A 400 -3.36 -12.83 6.36
CA VAL A 400 -3.20 -13.84 5.31
C VAL A 400 -4.20 -13.71 4.16
N THR A 401 -5.18 -12.81 4.27
CA THR A 401 -6.24 -12.67 3.26
C THR A 401 -5.70 -11.97 2.01
N PRO A 402 -5.78 -12.58 0.82
CA PRO A 402 -5.39 -11.93 -0.43
C PRO A 402 -6.11 -10.59 -0.64
N GLY A 403 -5.36 -9.57 -1.03
CA GLY A 403 -5.85 -8.21 -1.20
C GLY A 403 -5.82 -7.35 0.07
N SER A 404 -5.57 -7.95 1.24
CA SER A 404 -5.39 -7.15 2.46
C SER A 404 -4.10 -6.33 2.42
N PRO A 405 -4.03 -5.20 3.15
CA PRO A 405 -2.79 -4.42 3.25
C PRO A 405 -1.62 -5.26 3.76
N ALA A 406 -1.83 -6.12 4.75
CA ALA A 406 -0.79 -7.00 5.26
C ALA A 406 -0.25 -7.96 4.19
N MET A 407 -1.14 -8.64 3.47
CA MET A 407 -0.77 -9.62 2.45
C MET A 407 -0.15 -8.96 1.22
N VAL A 408 -0.57 -7.75 0.85
CA VAL A 408 -0.05 -7.02 -0.32
C VAL A 408 1.34 -6.44 -0.05
N PHE A 409 1.63 -6.03 1.19
CA PHE A 409 2.91 -5.42 1.59
C PHE A 409 3.89 -6.38 2.29
N GLY A 410 3.46 -7.57 2.67
CA GLY A 410 4.34 -8.66 3.10
C GLY A 410 4.63 -8.63 4.57
N LEU A 411 3.67 -8.09 5.33
CA LEU A 411 3.71 -8.12 6.77
C LEU A 411 3.38 -9.53 7.24
N ASP A 412 4.16 -10.03 8.18
CA ASP A 412 3.71 -11.14 8.99
C ASP A 412 2.68 -10.66 10.03
N VAL A 413 2.01 -11.61 10.67
CA VAL A 413 0.93 -11.31 11.63
C VAL A 413 1.44 -10.46 12.80
N ALA A 414 2.68 -10.67 13.25
CA ALA A 414 3.23 -9.94 14.40
C ALA A 414 3.50 -8.47 14.05
N LEU A 415 4.13 -8.21 12.90
CA LEU A 415 4.36 -6.86 12.40
C LEU A 415 3.06 -6.15 12.05
N PHE A 416 2.09 -6.86 11.43
CA PHE A 416 0.79 -6.26 11.14
C PHE A 416 0.06 -5.87 12.42
N ARG A 417 0.09 -6.73 13.45
CA ARG A 417 -0.45 -6.42 14.77
C ARG A 417 0.17 -5.16 15.37
N GLN A 418 1.49 -5.03 15.33
CA GLN A 418 2.18 -3.83 15.81
C GLN A 418 1.73 -2.56 15.08
N GLN A 419 1.52 -2.64 13.75
CA GLN A 419 0.99 -1.49 13.00
C GLN A 419 -0.43 -1.15 13.46
N VAL A 420 -1.30 -2.15 13.61
CA VAL A 420 -2.69 -2.00 14.07
C VAL A 420 -2.77 -1.40 15.48
N GLU A 421 -1.91 -1.83 16.40
CA GLU A 421 -1.78 -1.25 17.74
C GLU A 421 -1.47 0.25 17.66
N GLY A 422 -0.51 0.64 16.82
CA GLY A 422 -0.20 2.05 16.60
C GLY A 422 -1.35 2.88 16.01
N LEU A 423 -2.27 2.26 15.26
CA LEU A 423 -3.49 2.92 14.76
C LEU A 423 -4.60 2.98 15.83
N HIS A 424 -4.63 1.98 16.71
CA HIS A 424 -5.54 1.94 17.85
C HIS A 424 -5.22 3.03 18.87
N ASP A 425 -3.94 3.22 19.20
CA ASP A 425 -3.49 4.24 20.16
C ASP A 425 -3.82 5.66 19.71
N ARG A 426 -3.89 5.88 18.39
CA ARG A 426 -4.32 7.15 17.76
C ARG A 426 -5.84 7.33 17.78
N GLY A 427 -6.58 6.31 18.16
CA GLY A 427 -8.03 6.31 18.18
C GLY A 427 -8.66 6.28 16.78
N TRP A 428 -7.96 5.83 15.74
CA TRP A 428 -8.48 5.79 14.38
C TRP A 428 -9.19 4.48 14.02
N LEU A 429 -8.93 3.43 14.81
CA LEU A 429 -9.65 2.16 14.80
C LEU A 429 -9.68 1.56 16.21
N ARG A 430 -10.44 0.48 16.40
CA ARG A 430 -10.43 -0.27 17.65
C ARG A 430 -9.76 -1.62 17.46
N TYR A 431 -8.81 -1.91 18.33
CA TYR A 431 -8.13 -3.20 18.40
C TYR A 431 -8.40 -3.83 19.77
N GLU A 432 -8.86 -5.08 19.79
CA GLU A 432 -9.29 -5.76 21.02
C GLU A 432 -8.51 -7.07 21.22
N THR A 433 -7.81 -7.18 22.35
CA THR A 433 -6.93 -8.29 22.73
C THR A 433 -7.30 -8.92 24.08
N THR A 434 -8.31 -9.80 24.12
CA THR A 434 -8.69 -10.47 25.38
C THR A 434 -8.97 -11.95 25.19
N HIS A 435 -8.34 -12.80 26.01
CA HIS A 435 -8.48 -14.26 26.09
C HIS A 435 -8.27 -15.04 24.77
N ASN A 436 -9.13 -14.84 23.77
CA ASN A 436 -9.09 -15.43 22.42
C ASN A 436 -9.47 -14.43 21.30
N LEU A 437 -9.54 -13.14 21.63
CA LEU A 437 -9.95 -12.07 20.73
C LEU A 437 -8.71 -11.33 20.24
N ASP A 438 -8.54 -11.23 18.92
CA ASP A 438 -7.43 -10.55 18.25
C ASP A 438 -8.00 -9.86 17.02
N GLN A 439 -8.85 -8.83 17.23
CA GLN A 439 -9.72 -8.29 16.18
C GLN A 439 -9.62 -6.78 16.01
N ILE A 440 -9.75 -6.36 14.75
CA ILE A 440 -9.84 -4.99 14.30
C ILE A 440 -11.31 -4.66 14.06
N ARG A 441 -11.76 -3.53 14.59
CA ARG A 441 -13.09 -2.95 14.30
C ARG A 441 -12.90 -1.52 13.80
N LEU A 442 -13.65 -1.16 12.76
CA LEU A 442 -13.69 0.22 12.30
C LEU A 442 -14.45 1.09 13.30
N LYS A 443 -14.09 2.36 13.37
CA LYS A 443 -14.90 3.36 14.04
C LYS A 443 -15.93 3.92 13.05
N PRO A 444 -17.19 4.12 13.47
CA PRO A 444 -18.16 4.83 12.65
C PRO A 444 -17.72 6.28 12.44
N GLY A 445 -18.24 6.93 11.39
CA GLY A 445 -17.90 8.32 11.06
C GLY A 445 -16.55 8.52 10.37
N PHE A 446 -15.71 7.48 10.22
CA PHE A 446 -14.49 7.58 9.41
C PHE A 446 -14.62 6.85 8.07
N SER A 447 -13.85 7.30 7.08
CA SER A 447 -13.80 6.71 5.77
C SER A 447 -12.38 6.66 5.21
N ALA A 448 -12.13 5.75 4.27
CA ALA A 448 -10.83 5.65 3.61
C ALA A 448 -10.43 6.96 2.91
N ILE A 449 -11.41 7.65 2.31
CA ILE A 449 -11.18 8.92 1.65
C ILE A 449 -10.76 10.01 2.64
N GLU A 450 -11.37 10.06 3.82
CA GLU A 450 -11.04 11.04 4.85
C GLU A 450 -9.61 10.86 5.39
N PHE A 451 -9.19 9.63 5.64
CA PHE A 451 -7.79 9.37 6.04
C PHE A 451 -6.78 9.74 4.94
N LEU A 452 -7.11 9.51 3.66
CA LEU A 452 -6.27 9.96 2.56
C LEU A 452 -6.23 11.49 2.45
N SER A 453 -7.38 12.16 2.57
CA SER A 453 -7.44 13.63 2.60
C SER A 453 -6.58 14.19 3.73
N ALA A 454 -6.72 13.65 4.96
CA ALA A 454 -5.92 14.03 6.11
C ALA A 454 -4.41 13.86 5.85
N HIS A 455 -4.01 12.77 5.18
CA HIS A 455 -2.62 12.54 4.78
C HIS A 455 -2.09 13.65 3.86
N PHE A 456 -2.83 13.97 2.79
CA PHE A 456 -2.39 14.95 1.81
C PHE A 456 -2.45 16.39 2.31
N GLU A 457 -3.41 16.69 3.19
CA GLU A 457 -3.60 18.01 3.82
C GLU A 457 -2.70 18.21 5.05
N ASN A 458 -1.99 17.17 5.51
CA ASN A 458 -1.15 17.16 6.72
C ASN A 458 -1.93 17.61 7.97
N ARG A 459 -3.11 17.02 8.18
CA ARG A 459 -3.98 17.28 9.34
C ARG A 459 -4.40 15.97 10.01
N GLU A 460 -5.00 16.08 11.19
CA GLU A 460 -5.71 14.95 11.81
C GLU A 460 -6.99 14.62 11.02
N PRO A 461 -7.40 13.35 10.97
CA PRO A 461 -8.66 12.95 10.36
C PRO A 461 -9.83 13.38 11.25
N HIS A 462 -10.94 13.72 10.64
CA HIS A 462 -12.16 14.15 11.31
C HIS A 462 -13.25 13.09 11.17
N GLU A 463 -14.06 12.92 12.21
CA GLU A 463 -15.28 12.12 12.13
C GLU A 463 -16.31 12.89 11.30
N ASP A 464 -16.82 12.27 10.25
CA ASP A 464 -17.98 12.76 9.50
C ASP A 464 -19.17 12.83 10.47
N SER A 465 -19.52 14.05 10.88
CA SER A 465 -20.63 14.33 11.79
C SER A 465 -22.03 14.04 11.20
N ASN A 466 -22.09 13.51 9.97
CA ASN A 466 -23.32 13.15 9.28
C ASN A 466 -23.67 11.66 9.41
N GLU A 467 -23.91 11.20 10.64
CA GLU A 467 -24.74 10.02 10.92
C GLU A 467 -25.91 10.38 11.85
N LEU A 468 -26.70 11.38 11.46
CA LEU A 468 -28.07 11.57 11.95
C LEU A 468 -29.00 12.01 10.79
N SER A 469 -29.09 11.17 9.76
CA SER A 469 -30.31 11.08 8.97
C SER A 469 -30.48 9.64 8.49
N GLY A 470 -31.16 8.83 9.31
CA GLY A 470 -31.77 7.61 8.84
C GLY A 470 -32.68 7.91 7.65
N GLY A 471 -32.41 7.27 6.52
CA GLY A 471 -33.13 7.50 5.28
C GLY A 471 -32.77 6.44 4.26
N ILE A 472 -33.37 5.25 4.44
CA ILE A 472 -33.76 4.26 3.44
C ILE A 472 -33.22 4.50 2.02
N PHE A 473 -32.37 3.60 1.52
CA PHE A 473 -32.19 3.40 0.08
C PHE A 473 -32.90 2.09 -0.33
N VAL A 474 -34.01 2.26 -1.06
CA VAL A 474 -34.67 1.25 -1.90
C VAL A 474 -33.94 1.13 -3.23
#